data_AF-A0A961G5V6-F1
#
_entry.id   AF-A0A961G5V6-F1
#
_cell.length_a   1.000
_cell.length_b   1.000
_cell.length_c   1.000
_cell.angle_alpha   90.00
_cell.angle_beta   90.00
_cell.angle_gamma   90.00
#
_symmetry.space_group_name_H-M   'P 1'
#
loop_
_entity.id
_entity.type
_entity.pdbx_description
1 polymer ?
#
loop_
_entity_poly.entity_id
_entity_poly.type
_entity_poly.pdbx_seq_one_letter_code
_entity_poly.pdbx_strand_id
1 'polypeptide(L)'
;MRQADGAGYQVLVHAQGDLAIEQVQDAYAEVLGDGGNPLRHRIDHNVFVTPRNESRFGELDIMAVTFAASAACTPDIGWTDFYMTYGDRPNAIGLANPDLRVASHGDDPSLPPIDPILDVYSLTTRNAFAEDGSICEAPDWMVGGAVDTKTALEMVTINAAYALRQDDVVGSLTPG
;
A
#
# COMPACT_ATOMS: atom_id res chain seq x y z
N MET A 1 13.27 4.21 15.29
CA MET A 1 13.75 3.45 14.11
C MET A 1 15.13 2.81 14.37
N ARG A 2 16.24 3.57 14.48
CA ARG A 2 17.61 3.03 14.73
C ARG A 2 17.71 1.96 15.84
N GLN A 3 17.05 2.17 16.99
CA GLN A 3 17.09 1.21 18.09
C GLN A 3 16.42 -0.14 17.73
N ALA A 4 15.31 -0.11 16.98
CA ALA A 4 14.58 -1.30 16.60
C ALA A 4 15.31 -2.06 15.47
N ASP A 5 15.78 -1.33 14.46
CA ASP A 5 16.61 -1.86 13.38
C ASP A 5 17.90 -2.52 13.92
N GLY A 6 18.65 -1.82 14.77
CA GLY A 6 19.86 -2.35 15.39
C GLY A 6 19.63 -3.54 16.34
N ALA A 7 18.38 -3.77 16.77
CA ALA A 7 17.96 -4.94 17.52
C ALA A 7 17.40 -6.08 16.64
N GLY A 8 17.38 -5.91 15.31
CA GLY A 8 16.90 -6.90 14.35
C GLY A 8 15.38 -6.94 14.18
N TYR A 9 14.66 -5.90 14.62
CA TYR A 9 13.21 -5.81 14.45
C TYR A 9 12.83 -5.07 13.17
N GLN A 10 11.88 -5.62 12.43
CA GLN A 10 11.23 -4.89 11.34
C GLN A 10 10.51 -3.67 11.90
N VAL A 11 10.68 -2.51 11.25
CA VAL A 11 9.96 -1.28 11.57
C VAL A 11 8.87 -1.05 10.52
N LEU A 12 7.66 -0.85 10.99
CA LEU A 12 6.47 -0.53 10.21
C LEU A 12 6.02 0.85 10.64
N VAL A 13 5.78 1.75 9.69
CA VAL A 13 5.36 3.12 10.01
C VAL A 13 4.08 3.46 9.28
N HIS A 14 3.07 3.89 10.04
CA HIS A 14 1.86 4.49 9.49
C HIS A 14 2.18 5.86 8.90
N ALA A 15 1.93 6.06 7.59
CA ALA A 15 1.98 7.38 6.98
C ALA A 15 0.99 7.50 5.82
N GLN A 16 0.19 8.57 5.81
CA GLN A 16 -0.81 8.82 4.77
C GLN A 16 -0.52 10.08 3.96
N GLY A 17 -0.25 11.20 4.64
CA GLY A 17 0.06 12.47 3.98
C GLY A 17 1.40 12.45 3.26
N ASP A 18 1.51 13.21 2.17
CA ASP A 18 2.71 13.28 1.34
C ASP A 18 3.95 13.73 2.12
N LEU A 19 3.82 14.72 3.01
CA LEU A 19 4.87 15.17 3.91
C LEU A 19 5.23 14.13 4.98
N ALA A 20 4.25 13.38 5.46
CA ALA A 20 4.50 12.32 6.44
C ALA A 20 5.29 11.16 5.79
N ILE A 21 4.90 10.78 4.57
CA ILE A 21 5.62 9.77 3.77
C ILE A 21 7.06 10.22 3.54
N GLU A 22 7.28 11.47 3.12
CA GLU A 22 8.62 12.04 2.90
C GLU A 22 9.48 11.98 4.17
N GLN A 23 8.94 12.41 5.32
CA GLN A 23 9.65 12.37 6.60
C GLN A 23 10.05 10.94 7.01
N VAL A 24 9.18 9.97 6.73
CA VAL A 24 9.46 8.57 7.02
C VAL A 24 10.51 8.00 6.07
N GLN A 25 10.48 8.36 4.79
CA GLN A 25 11.53 8.01 3.83
C GLN A 25 12.89 8.60 4.21
N ASP A 26 12.93 9.85 4.70
CA ASP A 26 14.16 10.46 5.22
C ASP A 26 14.70 9.70 6.43
N ALA A 27 13.81 9.33 7.37
CA ALA A 27 14.19 8.54 8.53
C ALA A 27 14.73 7.15 8.14
N TYR A 28 14.14 6.49 7.14
CA TYR A 28 14.65 5.23 6.62
C TYR A 28 15.98 5.40 5.90
N ALA A 29 16.16 6.44 5.07
CA ALA A 29 17.43 6.70 4.40
C ALA A 29 18.60 6.82 5.40
N GLU A 30 18.37 7.46 6.55
CA GLU A 30 19.38 7.53 7.61
C GLU A 30 19.68 6.19 8.30
N VAL A 31 18.68 5.31 8.41
CA VAL A 31 18.79 4.03 9.12
C VAL A 31 19.39 2.95 8.24
N LEU A 32 18.94 2.86 6.99
CA LEU A 32 19.34 1.84 6.04
C LEU A 32 20.76 2.10 5.49
N GLY A 33 21.09 3.36 5.19
CA GLY A 33 22.37 3.73 4.57
C GLY A 33 22.71 2.83 3.38
N ASP A 34 23.96 2.37 3.30
CA ASP A 34 24.41 1.44 2.26
C ASP A 34 24.03 -0.03 2.53
N GLY A 35 23.41 -0.32 3.68
CA GLY A 35 23.06 -1.68 4.11
C GLY A 35 21.84 -2.28 3.41
N GLY A 36 21.10 -1.46 2.65
CA GLY A 36 19.80 -1.84 2.06
C GLY A 36 18.74 -2.12 3.13
N ASN A 37 17.66 -2.81 2.75
CA ASN A 37 16.52 -3.08 3.62
C ASN A 37 16.32 -4.58 3.95
N PRO A 38 17.29 -5.26 4.60
CA PRO A 38 17.22 -6.71 4.85
C PRO A 38 16.08 -7.11 5.79
N LEU A 39 15.65 -6.19 6.67
CA LEU A 39 14.55 -6.40 7.60
C LEU A 39 13.18 -6.12 6.95
N ARG A 40 13.15 -5.69 5.68
CA ARG A 40 11.94 -5.35 4.91
C ARG A 40 11.07 -4.31 5.60
N HIS A 41 11.70 -3.28 6.14
CA HIS A 41 11.02 -2.09 6.65
C HIS A 41 10.05 -1.53 5.63
N ARG A 42 8.95 -0.96 6.11
CA ARG A 42 7.84 -0.57 5.25
C ARG A 42 7.07 0.62 5.77
N ILE A 43 6.33 1.24 4.86
CA ILE A 43 5.35 2.28 5.17
C ILE A 43 3.97 1.67 4.90
N ASP A 44 3.07 1.78 5.86
CA ASP A 44 1.69 1.33 5.75
C ASP A 44 0.78 2.53 5.39
N HIS A 45 -0.35 2.24 4.73
CA HIS A 45 -1.35 3.14 4.15
C HIS A 45 -0.97 3.85 2.84
N ASN A 46 0.01 4.77 2.86
CA ASN A 46 0.49 5.49 1.66
C ASN A 46 -0.63 6.16 0.82
N VAL A 47 -1.57 6.85 1.46
CA VAL A 47 -2.77 7.38 0.79
C VAL A 47 -2.46 8.49 -0.22
N PHE A 48 -1.57 9.41 0.12
CA PHE A 48 -1.24 10.59 -0.70
C PHE A 48 0.22 10.55 -1.17
N VAL A 49 0.46 9.70 -2.18
CA VAL A 49 1.77 9.63 -2.86
C VAL A 49 1.82 10.66 -3.98
N THR A 50 2.97 11.31 -4.11
CA THR A 50 3.22 12.33 -5.12
C THR A 50 4.47 11.97 -5.92
N PRO A 51 4.68 12.56 -7.11
CA PRO A 51 5.90 12.36 -7.88
C PRO A 51 7.21 12.62 -7.12
N ARG A 52 7.14 13.42 -6.05
CA ARG A 52 8.28 13.72 -5.17
C ARG A 52 8.72 12.53 -4.32
N ASN A 53 7.80 11.64 -3.94
CA ASN A 53 8.07 10.55 -3.00
C ASN A 53 7.81 9.15 -3.59
N GLU A 54 7.23 9.02 -4.79
CA GLU A 54 6.97 7.71 -5.40
C GLU A 54 8.25 6.93 -5.75
N SER A 55 9.23 7.53 -6.45
CA SER A 55 10.46 6.81 -6.85
C SER A 55 11.35 6.42 -5.67
N ARG A 56 11.23 7.18 -4.56
CA ARG A 56 12.04 6.97 -3.36
C ARG A 56 11.76 5.62 -2.69
N PHE A 57 10.60 5.02 -2.91
CA PHE A 57 10.32 3.66 -2.43
C PHE A 57 11.29 2.64 -3.03
N GLY A 58 11.51 2.68 -4.35
CA GLY A 58 12.46 1.81 -5.04
C GLY A 58 13.92 2.19 -4.75
N GLU A 59 14.25 3.48 -4.68
CA GLU A 59 15.60 3.95 -4.34
C GLU A 59 16.09 3.45 -2.97
N LEU A 60 15.17 3.33 -2.01
CA LEU A 60 15.45 2.92 -0.64
C LEU A 60 15.12 1.44 -0.37
N ASP A 61 14.58 0.71 -1.37
CA ASP A 61 14.04 -0.65 -1.21
C ASP A 61 13.02 -0.76 -0.05
N ILE A 62 12.21 0.29 0.15
CA ILE A 62 11.18 0.31 1.19
C ILE A 62 9.88 -0.19 0.57
N MET A 63 9.29 -1.22 1.17
CA MET A 63 7.99 -1.70 0.72
C MET A 63 6.90 -0.68 1.03
N ALA A 64 5.99 -0.50 0.07
CA ALA A 64 4.72 0.14 0.31
C ALA A 64 3.67 -0.93 0.62
N VAL A 65 2.95 -0.75 1.73
CA VAL A 65 1.73 -1.48 2.02
C VAL A 65 0.57 -0.49 1.96
N THR A 66 -0.32 -0.66 0.99
CA THR A 66 -1.55 0.15 0.88
C THR A 66 -2.69 -0.59 1.58
N PHE A 67 -3.87 0.01 1.68
CA PHE A 67 -5.09 -0.77 1.90
C PHE A 67 -5.86 -0.93 0.59
N ALA A 68 -6.58 -2.04 0.46
CA ALA A 68 -7.24 -2.43 -0.78
C ALA A 68 -8.52 -1.64 -1.04
N ALA A 69 -9.22 -1.32 0.05
CA ALA A 69 -10.44 -0.55 0.06
C ALA A 69 -10.30 0.77 -0.71
N SER A 70 -11.41 1.19 -1.30
CA SER A 70 -11.54 2.46 -2.01
C SER A 70 -12.38 3.44 -1.19
N ALA A 71 -12.08 4.72 -1.32
CA ALA A 71 -12.87 5.78 -0.68
C ALA A 71 -14.21 6.04 -1.39
N ALA A 72 -14.58 5.30 -2.44
CA ALA A 72 -15.81 5.51 -3.21
C ALA A 72 -17.10 5.46 -2.36
N CYS A 73 -17.13 4.69 -1.26
CA CYS A 73 -18.24 4.68 -0.31
C CYS A 73 -18.11 5.71 0.83
N THR A 74 -17.19 6.67 0.73
CA THR A 74 -16.99 7.71 1.76
C THR A 74 -17.35 9.10 1.20
N PRO A 75 -18.65 9.38 0.98
CA PRO A 75 -19.10 10.60 0.32
C PRO A 75 -18.81 11.88 1.10
N ASP A 76 -18.57 11.77 2.42
CA ASP A 76 -18.30 12.92 3.30
C ASP A 76 -16.83 13.38 3.27
N ILE A 77 -15.93 12.62 2.64
CA ILE A 77 -14.58 13.11 2.37
C ILE A 77 -14.72 14.16 1.27
N GLY A 78 -14.67 15.43 1.63
CA GLY A 78 -14.55 16.50 0.63
C GLY A 78 -13.32 16.25 -0.24
N TRP A 79 -13.52 15.76 -1.46
CA TRP A 79 -12.44 15.47 -2.40
C TRP A 79 -11.87 16.79 -2.92
N THR A 80 -10.89 17.32 -2.19
CA THR A 80 -10.10 18.46 -2.64
C THR A 80 -9.39 18.13 -3.95
N ASP A 81 -8.98 19.15 -4.72
CA ASP A 81 -8.18 18.95 -5.93
C ASP A 81 -6.91 18.12 -5.65
N PHE A 82 -6.32 18.30 -4.46
CA PHE A 82 -5.17 17.51 -4.01
C PHE A 82 -5.54 16.03 -3.84
N TYR A 83 -6.68 15.73 -3.22
CA TYR A 83 -7.15 14.34 -3.08
C TYR A 83 -7.40 13.72 -4.46
N MET A 84 -8.12 14.39 -5.34
CA MET A 84 -8.42 13.85 -6.68
C MET A 84 -7.14 13.61 -7.51
N THR A 85 -6.10 14.39 -7.24
CA THR A 85 -4.82 14.32 -7.98
C THR A 85 -3.86 13.26 -7.40
N TYR A 86 -3.86 13.01 -6.11
CA TYR A 86 -2.82 12.19 -5.46
C TYR A 86 -3.34 11.08 -4.54
N GLY A 87 -4.61 11.18 -4.14
CA GLY A 87 -5.26 10.21 -3.26
C GLY A 87 -5.76 8.98 -4.02
N ASP A 88 -5.89 7.87 -3.28
CA ASP A 88 -6.62 6.67 -3.70
C ASP A 88 -6.08 5.99 -4.98
N ARG A 89 -4.76 6.05 -5.17
CA ARG A 89 -4.03 5.53 -6.35
C ARG A 89 -3.01 4.44 -5.97
N PRO A 90 -3.45 3.24 -5.56
CA PRO A 90 -2.54 2.18 -5.12
C PRO A 90 -1.52 1.76 -6.18
N ASN A 91 -1.83 1.91 -7.48
CA ASN A 91 -0.89 1.58 -8.56
C ASN A 91 0.25 2.60 -8.74
N ALA A 92 0.15 3.83 -8.21
CA ALA A 92 1.14 4.89 -8.47
C ALA A 92 2.56 4.48 -8.06
N ILE A 93 2.71 3.86 -6.89
CA ILE A 93 4.00 3.39 -6.38
C ILE A 93 4.55 2.26 -7.27
N GLY A 94 3.70 1.29 -7.66
CA GLY A 94 4.12 0.17 -8.52
C GLY A 94 4.58 0.63 -9.90
N LEU A 95 3.89 1.61 -10.50
CA LEU A 95 4.27 2.19 -11.79
C LEU A 95 5.61 2.93 -11.74
N ALA A 96 5.87 3.67 -10.65
CA ALA A 96 7.14 4.36 -10.44
C ALA A 96 8.30 3.40 -10.10
N ASN A 97 8.00 2.22 -9.58
CA ASN A 97 8.98 1.25 -9.06
C ASN A 97 8.66 -0.17 -9.53
N PRO A 98 8.90 -0.51 -10.82
CA PRO A 98 8.45 -1.77 -11.42
C PRO A 98 9.07 -3.03 -10.78
N ASP A 99 10.23 -2.89 -10.14
CA ASP A 99 10.92 -4.00 -9.46
C ASP A 99 10.55 -4.12 -7.97
N LEU A 100 9.79 -3.16 -7.43
CA LEU A 100 9.40 -3.14 -6.03
C LEU A 100 8.10 -3.94 -5.80
N ARG A 101 8.10 -4.76 -4.74
CA ARG A 101 6.87 -5.40 -4.27
C ARG A 101 6.00 -4.41 -3.50
N VAL A 102 4.77 -4.23 -3.96
CA VAL A 102 3.71 -3.51 -3.23
C VAL A 102 2.75 -4.53 -2.64
N ALA A 103 2.40 -4.37 -1.37
CA ALA A 103 1.46 -5.22 -0.66
C ALA A 103 0.19 -4.46 -0.28
N SER A 104 -0.84 -5.19 0.14
CA SER A 104 -2.08 -4.61 0.65
C SER A 104 -2.52 -5.24 1.97
N HIS A 105 -3.22 -4.46 2.80
CA HIS A 105 -3.91 -4.94 4.00
C HIS A 105 -5.37 -4.45 4.05
N GLY A 106 -6.18 -5.06 4.91
CA GLY A 106 -7.57 -4.66 5.14
C GLY A 106 -7.77 -3.54 6.18
N ASP A 107 -6.75 -3.22 6.99
CA ASP A 107 -6.86 -2.21 8.07
C ASP A 107 -7.99 -2.51 9.09
N ASP A 108 -8.28 -3.79 9.32
CA ASP A 108 -9.31 -4.24 10.26
C ASP A 108 -9.02 -3.73 11.70
N PRO A 109 -10.04 -3.26 12.44
CA PRO A 109 -11.48 -3.24 12.12
C PRO A 109 -11.98 -1.95 11.46
N SER A 110 -11.08 -1.12 10.93
CA SER A 110 -11.42 0.23 10.44
C SER A 110 -12.13 0.21 9.08
N LEU A 111 -11.85 -0.79 8.23
CA LEU A 111 -12.41 -0.91 6.87
C LEU A 111 -13.08 -2.28 6.68
N PRO A 112 -14.30 -2.49 7.20
CA PRO A 112 -15.06 -3.72 6.97
C PRO A 112 -15.66 -3.78 5.54
N PRO A 113 -16.01 -4.97 5.05
CA PRO A 113 -15.77 -6.29 5.64
C PRO A 113 -14.36 -6.83 5.30
N ILE A 114 -13.84 -7.75 6.12
CA ILE A 114 -12.61 -8.48 5.79
C ILE A 114 -12.92 -9.55 4.72
N ASP A 115 -12.68 -9.24 3.46
CA ASP A 115 -12.83 -10.20 2.36
C ASP A 115 -11.75 -9.98 1.28
N PRO A 116 -10.78 -10.89 1.12
CA PRO A 116 -9.74 -10.79 0.09
C PRO A 116 -10.27 -10.73 -1.35
N ILE A 117 -11.45 -11.28 -1.63
CA ILE A 117 -12.08 -11.20 -2.95
C ILE A 117 -12.57 -9.77 -3.20
N LEU A 118 -13.18 -9.14 -2.19
CA LEU A 118 -13.61 -7.76 -2.28
C LEU A 118 -12.41 -6.81 -2.34
N ASP A 119 -11.33 -7.10 -1.63
CA ASP A 119 -10.07 -6.36 -1.72
C ASP A 119 -9.52 -6.36 -3.16
N VAL A 120 -9.45 -7.53 -3.80
CA VAL A 120 -9.02 -7.63 -5.20
C VAL A 120 -9.98 -6.89 -6.13
N TYR A 121 -11.28 -6.99 -5.89
CA TYR A 121 -12.27 -6.23 -6.65
C TYR A 121 -12.06 -4.71 -6.52
N SER A 122 -11.87 -4.19 -5.30
CA SER A 122 -11.62 -2.78 -5.06
C SER A 122 -10.28 -2.32 -5.62
N LEU A 123 -9.22 -3.12 -5.53
CA LEU A 123 -7.92 -2.80 -6.14
C LEU A 123 -8.00 -2.69 -7.67
N THR A 124 -8.83 -3.50 -8.32
CA THR A 124 -8.94 -3.57 -9.79
C THR A 124 -9.95 -2.62 -10.40
N THR A 125 -11.00 -2.26 -9.66
CA THR A 125 -12.06 -1.37 -10.16
C THR A 125 -12.06 0.00 -9.51
N ARG A 126 -11.45 0.11 -8.33
CA ARG A 126 -11.61 1.21 -7.37
C ARG A 126 -13.05 1.41 -6.88
N ASN A 127 -13.99 0.52 -7.19
CA ASN A 127 -15.31 0.53 -6.56
C ASN A 127 -15.19 0.09 -5.10
N ALA A 128 -16.19 0.43 -4.30
CA ALA A 128 -16.30 0.01 -2.90
C ALA A 128 -17.68 -0.61 -2.63
N PHE A 129 -17.81 -1.26 -1.48
CA PHE A 129 -19.08 -1.79 -0.98
C PHE A 129 -19.55 -1.00 0.23
N ALA A 130 -20.82 -0.63 0.26
CA ALA A 130 -21.44 -0.05 1.44
C ALA A 130 -21.84 -1.16 2.43
N GLU A 131 -22.10 -0.79 3.68
CA GLU A 131 -22.53 -1.73 4.72
C GLU A 131 -23.82 -2.49 4.38
N ASP A 132 -24.68 -1.90 3.53
CA ASP A 132 -25.92 -2.52 3.07
C ASP A 132 -25.74 -3.49 1.88
N GLY A 133 -24.49 -3.68 1.43
CA GLY A 133 -24.11 -4.54 0.31
C GLY A 133 -24.26 -3.91 -1.08
N SER A 134 -24.66 -2.64 -1.18
CA SER A 134 -24.64 -1.91 -2.46
C SER A 134 -23.22 -1.54 -2.90
N ILE A 135 -23.05 -1.34 -4.21
CA ILE A 135 -21.76 -0.95 -4.80
C ILE A 135 -21.73 0.57 -4.93
N CYS A 136 -20.66 1.20 -4.44
CA CYS A 136 -20.33 2.59 -4.74
C CYS A 136 -19.35 2.59 -5.92
N GLU A 137 -19.80 3.11 -7.06
CA GLU A 137 -18.97 3.24 -8.26
C GLU A 137 -17.92 4.34 -8.07
N ALA A 138 -16.68 4.04 -8.45
CA ALA A 138 -15.59 4.99 -8.41
C ALA A 138 -15.84 6.15 -9.39
N PRO A 139 -15.53 7.40 -9.01
CA PRO A 139 -15.48 8.50 -9.96
C PRO A 139 -14.31 8.32 -10.95
N ASP A 140 -14.44 8.87 -12.16
CA ASP A 140 -13.45 8.72 -13.24
C ASP A 140 -12.00 9.01 -12.84
N TRP A 141 -11.76 10.01 -11.98
CA TRP A 141 -10.43 10.41 -11.55
C TRP A 141 -9.72 9.34 -10.70
N MET A 142 -10.48 8.47 -10.03
CA MET A 142 -9.97 7.40 -9.16
C MET A 142 -9.62 6.14 -9.94
N VAL A 143 -10.35 5.85 -11.03
CA VAL A 143 -10.18 4.65 -11.86
C VAL A 143 -8.75 4.52 -12.38
N GLY A 144 -8.08 5.64 -12.67
CA GLY A 144 -6.66 5.65 -13.09
C GLY A 144 -5.67 5.11 -12.05
N GLY A 145 -6.10 4.96 -10.79
CA GLY A 145 -5.33 4.37 -9.70
C GLY A 145 -5.40 2.85 -9.59
N ALA A 146 -6.22 2.18 -10.40
CA ALA A 146 -6.41 0.73 -10.38
C ALA A 146 -5.15 -0.04 -10.76
N VAL A 147 -5.01 -1.24 -10.19
CA VAL A 147 -4.04 -2.26 -10.60
C VAL A 147 -4.73 -3.35 -11.42
N ASP A 148 -3.99 -4.11 -12.21
CA ASP A 148 -4.57 -5.30 -12.86
C ASP A 148 -4.84 -6.44 -11.85
N THR A 149 -5.65 -7.42 -12.25
CA THR A 149 -6.07 -8.52 -11.36
C THR A 149 -4.91 -9.37 -10.86
N LYS A 150 -3.85 -9.57 -11.67
CA LYS A 150 -2.69 -10.35 -11.25
C LYS A 150 -1.93 -9.59 -10.17
N THR A 151 -1.67 -8.30 -10.40
CA THR A 151 -1.03 -7.44 -9.41
C THR A 151 -1.86 -7.35 -8.12
N ALA A 152 -3.18 -7.18 -8.22
CA ALA A 152 -4.06 -7.17 -7.05
C ALA A 152 -3.98 -8.48 -6.25
N LEU A 153 -3.99 -9.63 -6.93
CA LEU A 153 -3.86 -10.93 -6.27
C LEU A 153 -2.50 -11.08 -5.58
N GLU A 154 -1.41 -10.65 -6.22
CA GLU A 154 -0.06 -10.67 -5.63
C GLU A 154 0.02 -9.75 -4.40
N MET A 155 -0.57 -8.54 -4.47
CA MET A 155 -0.62 -7.57 -3.36
C MET A 155 -1.25 -8.16 -2.09
N VAL A 156 -2.33 -8.94 -2.22
CA VAL A 156 -3.05 -9.55 -1.08
C VAL A 156 -2.55 -10.95 -0.71
N THR A 157 -1.60 -11.51 -1.46
CA THR A 157 -1.04 -12.86 -1.20
C THR A 157 0.47 -12.80 -0.98
N ILE A 158 1.27 -13.13 -2.00
CA ILE A 158 2.72 -13.30 -1.87
C ILE A 158 3.44 -12.01 -1.46
N ASN A 159 2.97 -10.83 -1.90
CA ASN A 159 3.59 -9.57 -1.48
C ASN A 159 3.23 -9.23 -0.03
N ALA A 160 2.01 -9.55 0.43
CA ALA A 160 1.64 -9.42 1.84
C ALA A 160 2.47 -10.38 2.72
N ALA A 161 2.66 -11.63 2.28
CA ALA A 161 3.53 -12.59 2.95
C ALA A 161 4.99 -12.09 3.00
N TYR A 162 5.49 -11.54 1.89
CA TYR A 162 6.83 -10.94 1.81
C TYR A 162 6.96 -9.74 2.78
N ALA A 163 5.94 -8.87 2.85
CA ALA A 163 5.91 -7.77 3.82
C ALA A 163 5.96 -8.26 5.25
N LEU A 164 5.32 -9.40 5.57
CA LEU A 164 5.32 -10.02 6.90
C LEU A 164 6.57 -10.87 7.19
N ARG A 165 7.48 -11.03 6.21
CA ARG A 165 8.61 -11.98 6.28
C ARG A 165 8.16 -13.43 6.51
N GLN A 166 7.12 -13.84 5.79
CA GLN A 166 6.54 -15.18 5.82
C GLN A 166 6.34 -15.77 4.42
N ASP A 167 6.94 -15.20 3.38
CA ASP A 167 6.88 -15.66 1.99
C ASP A 167 7.49 -17.05 1.77
N ASP A 168 8.23 -17.57 2.75
CA ASP A 168 8.74 -18.93 2.82
C ASP A 168 7.76 -19.93 3.47
N VAL A 169 6.64 -19.45 4.02
CA VAL A 169 5.63 -20.26 4.72
C VAL A 169 4.24 -20.12 4.08
N VAL A 170 3.88 -18.93 3.62
CA VAL A 170 2.55 -18.60 3.07
C VAL A 170 2.66 -17.67 1.86
N GLY A 171 1.53 -17.47 1.17
CA GLY A 171 1.40 -16.46 0.12
C GLY A 171 1.44 -17.01 -1.31
N SER A 172 1.87 -18.26 -1.52
CA SER A 172 1.76 -18.91 -2.83
C SER A 172 1.54 -20.42 -2.71
N LEU A 173 1.02 -21.03 -3.79
CA LEU A 173 0.90 -22.48 -3.91
C LEU A 173 2.08 -23.03 -4.71
N THR A 174 3.19 -23.22 -4.01
CA THR A 174 4.40 -23.86 -4.54
C THR A 174 4.68 -25.15 -3.77
N PRO A 175 5.53 -26.07 -4.28
CA PRO A 175 5.96 -27.21 -3.49
C PRO A 175 6.78 -26.78 -2.27
N GLY A 176 6.35 -27.19 -1.08
CA GLY A 176 6.93 -26.79 0.20
C GLY A 176 6.32 -25.50 0.73
#